data_AF-A0A416VRJ9-F1
#
_entry.id   AF-A0A416VRJ9-F1
#
_cell.length_a   1.000
_cell.length_b   1.000
_cell.length_c   1.000
_cell.angle_alpha   90.00
_cell.angle_beta   90.00
_cell.angle_gamma   90.00
#
_symmetry.space_group_name_H-M   'P 1'
#
loop_
_entity.id
_entity.type
_entity.pdbx_description
1 polymer ?
#
loop_
_entity_poly.entity_id
_entity_poly.type
_entity_poly.pdbx_seq_one_letter_code
_entity_poly.pdbx_strand_id
1 'polypeptide(L)'
;MRKIAANYILLPGFELVRNGYVILENGEVVDVVDTGGEIKEIPCLEFYGGLIVADQVREELTWMPGDDLCGRIRRLYQDNVMNKNGLALVQGADFARMLWTPEARIIHLR
;
A
#
# COMPACT_ATOMS: atom_id res chain seq x y z
N MET A 1 19.17 -1.96 0.82
CA MET A 1 18.09 -1.44 -0.04
C MET A 1 17.19 -2.61 -0.43
N ARG A 2 15.88 -2.50 -0.19
CA ARG A 2 14.88 -3.50 -0.57
C ARG A 2 13.91 -2.87 -1.57
N LYS A 3 13.36 -3.69 -2.48
CA LYS A 3 12.38 -3.25 -3.47
C LYS A 3 11.17 -4.16 -3.39
N ILE A 4 9.99 -3.55 -3.23
CA ILE A 4 8.75 -4.29 -3.00
C ILE A 4 7.70 -3.83 -4.01
N ALA A 5 7.34 -4.69 -4.94
CA ALA A 5 6.24 -4.51 -5.86
C ALA A 5 4.92 -5.00 -5.29
N ALA A 6 3.83 -4.37 -5.74
CA ALA A 6 2.48 -4.83 -5.47
C ALA A 6 1.52 -4.47 -6.61
N ASN A 7 0.33 -5.08 -6.60
CA ASN A 7 -0.72 -4.72 -7.56
C ASN A 7 -1.11 -3.25 -7.43
N TYR A 8 -1.15 -2.75 -6.19
CA TYR A 8 -1.48 -1.37 -5.89
C TYR A 8 -0.58 -0.83 -4.79
N ILE A 9 -0.26 0.45 -4.86
CA ILE A 9 0.47 1.17 -3.81
C ILE A 9 -0.24 2.49 -3.57
N LEU A 10 -0.59 2.77 -2.32
CA LEU A 10 -1.15 4.04 -1.89
C LEU A 10 -0.41 4.50 -0.63
N LEU A 11 0.50 5.45 -0.80
CA LEU A 11 1.33 5.99 0.28
C LEU A 11 1.12 7.50 0.44
N PRO A 12 1.37 8.06 1.63
CA PRO A 12 1.24 9.49 1.87
C PRO A 12 2.07 10.31 0.87
N GLY A 13 1.45 11.31 0.24
CA GLY A 13 2.11 12.16 -0.76
C GLY A 13 2.21 11.59 -2.17
N PHE A 14 1.74 10.35 -2.41
CA PHE A 14 1.73 9.71 -3.72
C PHE A 14 0.30 9.47 -4.21
N GLU A 15 0.12 9.52 -5.53
CA GLU A 15 -1.09 9.00 -6.17
C GLU A 15 -1.17 7.47 -6.06
N LEU A 16 -2.36 6.92 -6.31
CA LEU A 16 -2.52 5.47 -6.36
C LEU A 16 -1.75 4.89 -7.55
N VAL A 17 -0.68 4.16 -7.28
CA VAL A 17 0.14 3.49 -8.30
C VAL A 17 -0.36 2.07 -8.54
N ARG A 18 -0.41 1.65 -9.81
CA ARG A 18 -0.80 0.30 -10.23
C ARG A 18 0.41 -0.46 -10.74
N ASN A 19 0.60 -1.69 -10.26
CA ASN A 19 1.74 -2.54 -10.59
C ASN A 19 3.09 -1.81 -10.45
N GLY A 20 3.23 -0.97 -9.43
CA GLY A 20 4.47 -0.26 -9.12
C GLY A 20 5.32 -1.00 -8.11
N TYR A 21 6.38 -0.33 -7.65
CA TYR A 21 7.17 -0.81 -6.52
C TYR A 21 7.66 0.32 -5.62
N VAL A 22 7.91 -0.02 -4.36
CA VAL A 22 8.46 0.86 -3.34
C VAL A 22 9.94 0.54 -3.14
N ILE A 23 10.76 1.57 -3.00
CA ILE A 23 12.18 1.44 -2.62
C ILE A 23 12.30 1.75 -1.13
N LEU A 24 12.94 0.84 -0.40
CA LEU A 24 13.20 0.94 1.02
C LEU A 24 14.69 1.03 1.32
N GLU A 25 15.08 1.99 2.16
CA GLU A 25 16.41 2.09 2.76
C GLU A 25 16.28 2.12 4.28
N ASN A 26 16.99 1.22 4.98
CA ASN A 26 16.92 1.07 6.44
C ASN A 26 15.50 0.92 7.01
N GLY A 27 14.57 0.36 6.22
CA GLY A 27 13.17 0.17 6.59
C GLY A 27 12.25 1.37 6.30
N GLU A 28 12.80 2.46 5.75
CA GLU A 28 12.04 3.66 5.40
C GLU A 28 11.80 3.74 3.89
N VAL A 29 10.62 4.23 3.51
CA VAL A 29 10.27 4.47 2.10
C VAL A 29 11.06 5.67 1.60
N VAL A 30 11.92 5.44 0.62
CA VAL A 30 12.67 6.52 -0.05
C VAL A 30 12.03 6.92 -1.37
N ASP A 31 11.31 6.01 -2.03
CA ASP A 31 10.66 6.29 -3.31
C ASP A 31 9.52 5.32 -3.62
N VAL A 32 8.58 5.76 -4.46
CA VAL A 32 7.52 4.96 -5.04
C VAL A 32 7.58 5.12 -6.55
N VAL A 33 7.87 4.01 -7.24
CA VAL A 33 8.05 3.99 -8.68
C VAL A 33 6.78 3.50 -9.36
N ASP A 34 6.16 4.39 -10.15
CA ASP A 34 5.12 4.02 -11.10
C ASP A 34 5.76 3.46 -12.38
N THR A 35 5.35 2.26 -12.75
CA THR A 35 5.88 1.53 -13.91
C THR A 35 5.03 1.73 -15.15
N GLY A 36 3.95 2.53 -15.06
CA GLY A 36 2.96 2.64 -16.13
C GLY A 36 2.19 1.34 -16.38
N GLY A 37 2.22 0.41 -15.41
CA GLY A 37 1.62 -0.92 -15.53
C GLY A 37 2.56 -1.99 -16.09
N GLU A 38 3.78 -1.64 -16.53
CA GLU A 38 4.76 -2.56 -17.12
C GLU A 38 5.97 -2.76 -16.20
N ILE A 39 5.93 -3.81 -15.36
CA ILE A 39 7.12 -4.25 -14.61
C ILE A 39 8.04 -5.05 -15.52
N LYS A 40 9.26 -4.53 -15.73
CA LYS A 40 10.38 -5.29 -16.28
C LYS A 40 11.07 -6.08 -15.15
N GLU A 41 11.83 -7.11 -15.51
CA GLU A 41 12.62 -7.86 -14.55
C GLU A 41 13.61 -6.93 -13.83
N ILE A 42 13.47 -6.83 -12.51
CA ILE A 42 14.33 -6.03 -11.63
C ILE A 42 14.96 -6.97 -10.61
N PRO A 43 16.30 -6.98 -10.47
CA PRO A 43 16.98 -7.82 -9.49
C PRO A 43 16.46 -7.60 -8.07
N CYS A 44 16.21 -8.71 -7.37
CA CYS A 44 15.77 -8.74 -5.97
C CYS A 44 14.45 -7.99 -5.69
N LEU A 45 13.57 -7.89 -6.69
CA LEU A 45 12.23 -7.34 -6.51
C LEU A 45 11.31 -8.38 -5.81
N GLU A 46 10.91 -8.08 -4.58
CA GLU A 46 9.86 -8.83 -3.89
C GLU A 46 8.49 -8.45 -4.48
N PHE A 47 7.57 -9.39 -4.64
CA PHE A 47 6.22 -9.10 -5.12
C PHE A 47 5.16 -9.57 -4.14
N TYR A 48 4.21 -8.68 -3.83
CA TYR A 48 3.06 -8.99 -2.99
C TYR A 48 1.74 -8.74 -3.72
N GLY A 49 0.87 -9.75 -3.68
CA GLY A 49 -0.50 -9.62 -4.19
C GLY A 49 -1.36 -8.80 -3.21
N GLY A 50 -1.76 -7.59 -3.61
CA GLY A 50 -2.59 -6.71 -2.79
C GLY A 50 -2.28 -5.21 -2.95
N LEU A 51 -2.67 -4.44 -1.94
CA LEU A 51 -2.44 -2.99 -1.85
C LEU A 51 -1.45 -2.69 -0.73
N ILE A 52 -0.30 -2.13 -1.07
CA ILE A 52 0.67 -1.60 -0.11
C ILE A 52 0.19 -0.23 0.39
N VAL A 53 0.25 -0.06 1.71
CA VAL A 53 -0.10 1.17 2.43
C VAL A 53 0.90 1.44 3.55
N ALA A 54 0.87 2.63 4.14
CA ALA A 54 1.60 2.90 5.38
C ALA A 54 1.04 2.07 6.54
N ASP A 55 1.88 1.55 7.44
CA ASP A 55 1.46 0.63 8.52
C ASP A 55 0.39 1.24 9.44
N GLN A 56 0.35 2.58 9.58
CA GLN A 56 -0.69 3.30 10.33
C GLN A 56 -2.12 2.95 9.91
N VAL A 57 -2.35 2.55 8.65
CA VAL A 57 -3.67 2.14 8.16
C VAL A 57 -4.22 0.94 8.95
N ARG A 58 -3.35 0.06 9.44
CA ARG A 58 -3.70 -1.10 10.27
C ARG A 58 -4.21 -0.70 11.65
N GLU A 59 -3.69 0.40 12.20
CA GLU A 59 -3.91 0.81 13.59
C GLU A 59 -5.02 1.86 13.72
N GLU A 60 -5.08 2.79 12.77
CA GLU A 60 -5.94 3.97 12.86
C GLU A 60 -7.32 3.78 12.20
N LEU A 61 -7.48 2.77 11.34
CA LEU A 61 -8.74 2.52 10.63
C LEU A 61 -9.41 1.22 11.06
N THR A 62 -10.67 1.32 11.48
CA THR A 62 -11.60 0.18 11.57
C THR A 62 -12.39 0.06 10.28
N TRP A 63 -12.45 -1.15 9.74
CA TRP A 63 -13.06 -1.43 8.44
C TRP A 63 -14.38 -2.21 8.56
N MET A 64 -15.30 -1.90 7.67
CA MET A 64 -16.58 -2.59 7.47
C MET A 64 -16.70 -3.06 6.02
N PRO A 65 -17.39 -4.18 5.76
CA PRO A 65 -17.67 -4.61 4.39
C PRO A 65 -18.34 -3.50 3.57
N GLY A 66 -17.78 -3.23 2.39
CA GLY A 66 -18.26 -2.17 1.48
C GLY A 66 -17.60 -0.80 1.67
N ASP A 67 -16.69 -0.63 2.64
CA ASP A 67 -15.93 0.60 2.78
C ASP A 67 -15.03 0.87 1.57
N ASP A 68 -14.97 2.13 1.13
CA ASP A 68 -14.02 2.59 0.12
C ASP A 68 -12.60 2.65 0.70
N LEU A 69 -11.74 1.74 0.23
CA LEU A 69 -10.34 1.66 0.63
C LEU A 69 -9.63 2.99 0.37
N CYS A 70 -9.69 3.46 -0.87
CA CYS A 70 -8.88 4.59 -1.32
C CYS A 70 -9.34 5.89 -0.65
N GLY A 71 -10.64 6.13 -0.58
CA GLY A 71 -11.19 7.32 0.07
C GLY A 71 -10.85 7.38 1.54
N ARG A 72 -11.02 6.28 2.29
CA ARG A 72 -10.71 6.25 3.73
C ARG A 72 -9.22 6.39 4.01
N ILE A 73 -8.37 5.72 3.24
CA ILE A 73 -6.90 5.82 3.39
C ILE A 73 -6.42 7.25 3.07
N ARG A 74 -6.90 7.85 1.98
CA ARG A 74 -6.52 9.24 1.62
C ARG A 74 -6.93 10.23 2.70
N ARG A 75 -8.10 10.07 3.29
CA ARG A 75 -8.56 10.93 4.40
C ARG A 75 -7.62 10.84 5.60
N LEU A 76 -7.22 9.62 5.98
CA LEU A 76 -6.22 9.41 7.03
C LEU A 76 -4.90 10.15 6.72
N TYR A 77 -4.45 10.11 5.47
CA TYR A 77 -3.20 10.76 5.05
C TYR A 77 -3.29 12.28 4.96
N GLN A 78 -4.49 12.85 4.83
CA GLN A 78 -4.72 14.29 4.90
C GLN A 78 -4.73 14.81 6.34
N ASP A 79 -5.34 14.05 7.25
CA ASP A 79 -5.55 14.47 8.64
C ASP A 79 -4.30 14.27 9.52
N ASN A 80 -3.40 13.36 9.15
CA ASN A 80 -2.16 13.09 9.88
C ASN A 80 -0.91 13.53 9.11
N VAL A 81 -0.28 14.60 9.59
CA VAL A 81 1.06 15.01 9.20
C VAL A 81 2.06 14.16 9.99
N MET A 82 2.54 13.06 9.38
CA MET A 82 3.80 12.33 9.65
C MET A 82 3.78 10.96 10.36
N ASN A 83 4.62 10.07 9.78
CA ASN A 83 5.56 9.13 10.40
C ASN A 83 5.05 8.04 11.36
N LYS A 84 4.48 6.97 10.80
CA LYS A 84 4.74 5.64 11.35
C LYS A 84 5.59 4.86 10.34
N ASN A 85 6.83 4.56 10.74
CA ASN A 85 7.79 3.83 9.93
C ASN A 85 7.24 2.42 9.64
N GLY A 86 7.23 2.06 8.35
CA GLY A 86 6.86 0.72 7.91
C GLY A 86 5.70 0.70 6.93
N LEU A 87 5.57 -0.45 6.28
CA LEU A 87 4.55 -0.72 5.29
C LEU A 87 3.58 -1.78 5.83
N ALA A 88 2.37 -1.77 5.32
CA ALA A 88 1.41 -2.85 5.49
C ALA A 88 0.84 -3.26 4.13
N LEU A 89 0.37 -4.49 4.07
CA LEU A 89 -0.28 -5.07 2.91
C LEU A 89 -1.74 -5.35 3.23
N VAL A 90 -2.63 -4.71 2.49
CA VAL A 90 -4.04 -5.09 2.42
C VAL A 90 -4.19 -6.25 1.44
N GLN A 91 -4.83 -7.33 1.87
CA GLN A 91 -5.14 -8.50 1.05
C GLN A 91 -6.63 -8.86 1.16
N GLY A 92 -7.16 -9.59 0.19
CA GLY A 92 -8.52 -10.15 0.24
C GLY A 92 -9.65 -9.18 -0.11
N ALA A 93 -9.36 -7.89 -0.29
CA ALA A 93 -10.31 -6.87 -0.70
C ALA A 93 -10.75 -7.02 -2.18
N ASP A 94 -11.86 -6.39 -2.54
CA ASP A 94 -12.28 -6.24 -3.93
C ASP A 94 -11.48 -5.10 -4.56
N PHE A 95 -10.33 -5.43 -5.16
CA PHE A 95 -9.48 -4.46 -5.81
C PHE A 95 -10.01 -3.96 -7.17
N ALA A 96 -11.02 -4.62 -7.76
CA ALA A 96 -11.66 -4.12 -8.97
C ALA A 96 -12.53 -2.89 -8.64
N ARG A 97 -13.13 -2.88 -7.46
CA ARG A 97 -13.97 -1.77 -6.96
C ARG A 97 -13.32 -0.93 -5.86
N MET A 98 -12.15 -1.35 -5.37
CA MET A 98 -11.46 -0.78 -4.21
C MET A 98 -12.31 -0.78 -2.94
N LEU A 99 -12.99 -1.90 -2.67
CA LEU A 99 -13.88 -2.05 -1.52
C LEU A 99 -13.33 -3.06 -0.51
N TRP A 100 -13.47 -2.74 0.77
CA TRP A 100 -13.21 -3.68 1.85
C TRP A 100 -14.23 -4.83 1.84
N THR A 101 -13.76 -6.06 2.06
CA THR A 101 -14.57 -7.29 2.07
C THR A 101 -14.46 -7.99 3.43
N PRO A 102 -15.37 -8.90 3.77
CA PRO A 102 -15.25 -9.71 5.00
C PRO A 102 -13.96 -10.53 5.08
N GLU A 103 -13.39 -10.92 3.93
CA GLU A 103 -12.15 -11.69 3.82
C GLU A 103 -10.90 -10.80 3.85
N ALA A 104 -11.08 -9.47 3.80
CA ALA A 104 -9.97 -8.55 3.77
C ALA A 104 -9.24 -8.50 5.10
N ARG A 105 -7.92 -8.33 5.03
CA ARG A 105 -7.03 -8.21 6.19
C ARG A 105 -5.85 -7.32 5.87
N ILE A 106 -5.26 -6.76 6.92
CA ILE A 106 -4.05 -5.93 6.82
C ILE A 106 -2.94 -6.63 7.60
N ILE A 107 -1.81 -6.89 6.94
CA ILE A 107 -0.62 -7.49 7.54
C ILE A 107 0.54 -6.52 7.50
N HIS A 108 1.35 -6.50 8.56
CA HIS A 108 2.57 -5.72 8.60
C HIS A 108 3.62 -6.28 7.63
N LEU A 109 4.27 -5.42 6.86
CA LEU A 109 5.41 -5.74 6.00
C LEU A 109 6.69 -5.26 6.71
N ARG A 110 7.48 -6.23 7.21
CA ARG A 110 8.82 -6.00 7.77
C ARG A 110 9.78 -5.53 6.68
#